data_AF-A0A838UD87-F1
#
_entry.id   AF-A0A838UD87-F1
#
_cell.length_a   1.000
_cell.length_b   1.000
_cell.length_c   1.000
_cell.angle_alpha   90.00
_cell.angle_beta   90.00
_cell.angle_gamma   90.00
#
_symmetry.space_group_name_H-M   'P 1'
#
loop_
_entity.id
_entity.type
_entity.pdbx_description
1 polymer ?
#
loop_
_entity_poly.entity_id
_entity_poly.type
_entity_poly.pdbx_seq_one_letter_code
_entity_poly.pdbx_strand_id
1 'polypeptide(L)' 'RWVLTDGLSLQPDLQYVIHPGGDPALGNALVVGLRLAFTRSR' A
#
# COMPACT_ATOMS: atom_id res chain seq x y z
N ARG A 1 -6.90 4.05 6.09
CA ARG A 1 -7.45 2.70 6.37
C ARG A 1 -8.96 2.83 6.55
N TRP A 2 -9.74 2.06 5.81
CA TRP A 2 -11.19 2.03 5.85
C TRP A 2 -11.63 0.67 6.41
N VAL A 3 -12.59 0.70 7.33
CA VAL A 3 -13.19 -0.52 7.90
C VAL A 3 -14.50 -0.74 7.17
N LEU A 4 -14.62 -1.89 6.49
CA LEU A 4 -15.83 -2.23 5.74
C LEU A 4 -16.82 -3.02 6.60
N THR A 5 -16.30 -3.90 7.46
CA THR A 5 -17.05 -4.65 8.47
C THR A 5 -16.09 -4.98 9.62
N ASP A 6 -16.59 -5.42 10.76
CA ASP A 6 -15.78 -5.72 11.96
C ASP A 6 -14.64 -6.71 11.69
N GLY A 7 -14.76 -7.53 10.64
CA GLY A 7 -13.74 -8.49 10.22
C GLY A 7 -12.94 -8.13 8.97
N LEU A 8 -13.13 -6.94 8.36
CA LEU A 8 -12.46 -6.57 7.12
C LEU A 8 -12.12 -5.08 7.07
N SER A 9 -10.86 -4.77 6.79
CA SER A 9 -10.41 -3.40 6.48
C SER A 9 -9.55 -3.35 5.23
N LEU A 10 -9.71 -2.25 4.49
CA LEU A 10 -8.94 -1.89 3.30
C LEU A 10 -8.01 -0.72 3.63
N GLN A 11 -6.81 -0.72 3.07
CA GLN A 11 -5.90 0.41 3.17
C GLN A 11 -5.22 0.61 1.82
N PRO A 12 -5.73 1.53 0.99
CA PRO A 12 -4.98 1.94 -0.20
C PRO A 12 -3.70 2.66 0.23
N ASP A 13 -2.65 2.51 -0.56
CA ASP A 13 -1.40 3.25 -0.45
C ASP A 13 -0.96 3.78 -1.80
N LEU A 14 -0.33 4.95 -1.77
CA LEU A 14 0.29 5.58 -2.91
C LEU A 14 1.70 5.96 -2.49
N GLN A 15 2.69 5.49 -3.21
CA GLN A 15 4.09 5.76 -2.92
C GLN A 15 4.77 6.34 -4.16
N TYR A 16 5.52 7.41 -3.96
CA TYR A 16 6.38 7.96 -4.99
C TYR A 16 7.82 7.72 -4.58
N VAL A 17 8.54 6.96 -5.39
CA VAL A 17 9.93 6.56 -5.15
C VAL A 17 10.82 7.35 -6.10
N ILE A 18 11.68 8.18 -5.54
CA ILE A 18 12.71 8.90 -6.30
C ILE A 18 13.91 7.97 -6.43
N HIS A 19 14.40 7.75 -7.66
CA HIS A 19 15.55 6.88 -7.98
C HIS A 19 15.51 5.54 -7.21
N PRO A 20 14.67 4.58 -7.65
CA PRO A 20 14.53 3.29 -6.96
C PRO A 20 15.90 2.62 -6.69
N GLY A 21 16.11 2.17 -5.46
CA GLY A 21 17.40 1.59 -5.05
C GLY A 21 18.55 2.60 -4.91
N GLY A 22 18.28 3.90 -5.03
CA GLY A 22 19.28 4.97 -5.01
C GLY A 22 20.01 5.17 -6.33
N ASP A 23 19.62 4.47 -7.41
CA ASP A 23 20.26 4.55 -8.72
C ASP A 23 19.69 5.72 -9.54
N PRO A 24 20.49 6.78 -9.82
CA PRO A 24 20.04 7.93 -10.60
C PRO A 24 19.75 7.62 -12.08
N ALA A 25 20.21 6.48 -12.61
CA ALA A 25 19.90 6.04 -13.96
C ALA A 25 18.47 5.49 -14.09
N LEU A 26 17.85 5.10 -12.97
CA LEU A 26 16.47 4.63 -12.93
C LEU A 26 15.52 5.80 -12.68
N GLY A 27 14.53 5.97 -13.57
CA GLY A 27 13.50 6.99 -13.40
C GLY A 27 12.68 6.80 -12.12
N ASN A 28 12.03 7.87 -11.68
CA ASN A 28 11.13 7.84 -10.53
C ASN A 28 9.96 6.87 -10.77
N ALA A 29 9.49 6.24 -9.71
CA ALA A 29 8.40 5.27 -9.77
C ALA A 29 7.19 5.74 -8.94
N LEU A 30 6.01 5.65 -9.53
CA LEU A 30 4.74 5.75 -8.82
C LEU A 30 4.22 4.33 -8.54
N VAL A 31 3.99 4.01 -7.28
CA VAL A 31 3.50 2.72 -6.82
C VAL A 31 2.11 2.92 -6.22
N VAL A 32 1.16 2.13 -6.69
CA VAL A 32 -0.21 2.08 -6.16
C VAL A 32 -0.38 0.72 -5.49
N GLY A 33 -0.72 0.71 -4.21
CA GLY A 33 -0.92 -0.51 -3.44
C GLY A 33 -2.25 -0.53 -2.70
N LEU A 34 -2.64 -1.73 -2.27
CA LEU A 34 -3.84 -1.97 -1.48
C LEU A 34 -3.55 -3.07 -0.46
N ARG A 35 -3.65 -2.73 0.83
CA ARG A 35 -3.55 -3.67 1.93
C ARG A 35 -4.94 -4.12 2.38
N LEU A 36 -5.15 -5.43 2.43
CA LEU A 36 -6.33 -6.06 3.01
C LEU A 36 -5.98 -6.61 4.40
N ALA A 37 -6.81 -6.34 5.40
CA ALA A 37 -6.67 -6.95 6.71
C ALA A 37 -7.99 -7.57 7.16
N PHE A 38 -7.93 -8.86 7.49
CA PHE A 38 -9.05 -9.65 7.97
C PHE A 38 -8.92 -9.90 9.47
N THR A 39 -10.02 -9.87 10.21
CA THR A 39 -10.05 -10.22 11.63
C THR A 39 -11.22 -11.17 11.86
N ARG A 40 -10.94 -12.33 12.44
CA ARG A 40 -11.96 -13.30 12.82
C ARG A 40 -12.02 -13.38 14.34
N SER A 41 -13.05 -12.79 14.95
CA SER A 41 -13.38 -13.11 16.34
C SER A 41 -13.90 -14.55 16.38
N ARG A 42 -13.30 -15.38 17.24
CA ARG A 42 -13.83 -16.70 17.57
C ARG A 42 -14.95 -16.57 18.58
#